data_AF-A0A0J1FMA1-F1
#
_entry.id   AF-A0A0J1FMA1-F1
#
_cell.length_a   1.000
_cell.length_b   1.000
_cell.length_c   1.000
_cell.angle_alpha   90.00
_cell.angle_beta   90.00
_cell.angle_gamma   90.00
#
_symmetry.space_group_name_H-M   'P 1'
#
loop_
_entity.id
_entity.type
_entity.pdbx_description
1 polymer ?
#
loop_
_entity_poly.entity_id
_entity_poly.type
_entity_poly.pdbx_seq_one_letter_code
_entity_poly.pdbx_strand_id
1 'polypeptide(L)'
;MKDLLRKGLAFGLGLAVVSREQIEKFVDEMVRRGEVTSSESKDLIQELLEKGEAQRKEMNSSIHNQLEKMLKELNVATKADIEGLEKRISELEAIVKNQE
;
A
#
# COMPACT_ATOMS: atom_id res chain seq x y z
N MET A 1 18.00 2.42 26.02
CA MET A 1 16.71 3.14 25.88
C MET A 1 16.61 3.98 24.59
N LYS A 2 17.61 4.78 24.19
CA LYS A 2 17.58 5.53 22.91
C LYS A 2 17.36 4.65 21.67
N ASP A 3 17.94 3.45 21.65
CA ASP A 3 17.76 2.50 20.54
C ASP A 3 16.37 1.87 20.47
N LEU A 4 15.66 1.73 21.59
CA LEU A 4 14.28 1.21 21.60
C LEU A 4 13.30 2.25 21.06
N LEU A 5 13.54 3.54 21.31
CA LEU A 5 12.80 4.63 20.67
C LEU A 5 13.11 4.69 19.18
N ARG A 6 14.37 4.66 18.75
CA ARG A 6 14.74 4.64 17.32
C ARG A 6 14.16 3.41 16.60
N LYS A 7 14.21 2.23 17.22
CA LYS A 7 13.62 0.99 16.65
C LYS A 7 12.09 1.01 16.68
N GLY A 8 11.47 1.50 17.75
CA GLY A 8 10.02 1.67 17.84
C GLY A 8 9.48 2.71 16.85
N LEU A 9 10.26 3.76 16.56
CA LEU A 9 9.96 4.77 15.54
C LEU A 9 10.15 4.22 14.13
N ALA A 10 11.22 3.46 13.85
CA ALA A 10 11.39 2.78 12.57
C ALA A 10 10.26 1.78 12.29
N PHE A 11 9.76 1.11 13.33
CA PHE A 11 8.56 0.26 13.24
C PHE A 11 7.26 1.06 13.11
N GLY A 12 7.12 2.19 13.81
CA GLY A 12 5.96 3.08 13.71
C GLY A 12 5.86 3.81 12.38
N LEU A 13 6.98 4.15 11.75
CA LEU A 13 7.06 4.77 10.42
C LEU A 13 6.65 3.81 9.31
N GLY A 14 6.97 2.52 9.46
CA GLY A 14 6.61 1.48 8.49
C GLY A 14 5.19 0.91 8.66
N LEU A 15 4.66 0.89 9.90
CA LEU A 15 3.35 0.30 10.21
C LEU A 15 2.23 1.34 10.42
N ALA A 16 2.55 2.60 10.72
CA ALA A 16 1.55 3.67 10.86
C ALA A 16 1.60 4.62 9.65
N VAL A 17 0.45 5.23 9.34
CA VAL A 17 0.40 6.33 8.38
C VAL A 17 1.12 7.53 8.99
N VAL A 18 2.41 7.67 8.75
CA VAL A 18 3.15 8.86 9.19
C VAL A 18 2.87 10.01 8.23
N SER A 19 2.40 11.12 8.80
CA SER A 19 2.15 12.36 8.06
C SER A 19 3.43 13.18 7.93
N ARG A 20 3.46 14.10 6.97
CA ARG A 20 4.59 15.03 6.77
C ARG A 20 4.94 15.76 8.07
N GLU A 21 3.93 16.22 8.82
CA GLU A 21 4.12 16.95 10.09
C GLU A 21 4.84 16.12 11.15
N GLN A 22 4.66 14.80 11.15
CA GLN A 22 5.34 13.91 12.07
C GLN A 22 6.81 13.70 11.69
N ILE A 23 7.10 13.62 10.39
CA ILE A 23 8.48 13.56 9.87
C ILE A 23 9.21 14.87 10.19
N GLU A 24 8.57 16.01 9.94
CA GLU A 24 9.13 17.33 10.25
C GLU A 24 9.46 17.46 11.75
N LYS A 25 8.52 17.12 12.63
CA LYS A 25 8.75 17.14 14.09
C LYS A 25 9.91 16.23 14.52
N PHE A 26 10.01 15.05 13.91
CA PHE A 26 11.07 14.11 14.23
C PHE A 26 12.44 14.64 13.79
N VAL A 27 12.52 15.20 12.59
CA VAL A 27 13.76 15.79 12.08
C VAL A 27 14.14 17.03 12.88
N ASP A 28 13.18 17.87 13.26
CA ASP A 28 13.41 19.02 14.15
C ASP A 28 13.98 18.60 15.51
N GLU A 29 13.53 17.47 16.08
CA GLU A 29 14.10 16.93 17.32
C GLU A 29 15.56 16.49 17.11
N MET A 30 15.87 15.88 15.97
CA MET A 30 17.25 15.50 15.62
C MET A 30 18.15 16.73 15.47
N VAL A 31 17.65 17.82 14.90
CA VAL A 31 18.37 19.10 14.83
C VAL A 31 18.63 19.67 16.22
N ARG A 32 17.61 19.70 17.09
CA ARG A 32 17.75 20.17 18.49
C ARG A 32 18.77 19.37 19.29
N ARG A 33 18.91 18.08 18.99
CA ARG A 33 19.89 17.19 19.61
C ARG A 33 21.29 17.30 19.02
N GLY A 34 21.47 18.09 17.96
CA GLY A 34 22.72 18.20 17.22
C GLY A 34 23.07 16.94 16.42
N GLU A 35 22.09 16.07 16.15
CA GLU A 35 22.26 14.85 15.35
C GLU A 35 22.23 15.14 13.84
N VAL A 36 21.57 16.23 13.45
CA VAL A 36 21.44 16.68 12.05
C VAL A 36 21.61 18.21 12.02
N THR A 37 22.26 18.76 11.00
CA THR A 37 22.37 20.21 10.86
C THR A 37 21.08 20.82 10.33
N SER A 38 20.82 22.10 10.62
CA SER A 38 19.66 22.80 10.04
C SER A 38 19.70 22.91 8.51
N SER A 39 20.89 22.79 7.90
CA SER A 39 21.05 22.73 6.45
C SER A 39 20.62 21.39 5.86
N GLU A 40 20.84 20.29 6.57
CA GLU A 40 20.54 18.92 6.10
C GLU A 40 19.11 18.47 6.43
N SER A 41 18.43 19.17 7.33
CA SER A 41 17.10 18.77 7.81
C SER A 41 16.06 18.70 6.70
N LYS A 42 16.07 19.66 5.76
CA LYS A 42 15.12 19.70 4.64
C LYS A 42 15.29 18.52 3.69
N ASP A 43 16.54 18.20 3.36
CA ASP A 43 16.88 17.10 2.47
C ASP A 43 16.49 15.77 3.11
N LEU A 44 16.74 15.61 4.42
CA LEU A 44 16.34 14.42 5.16
C LEU A 44 14.81 14.25 5.23
N ILE A 45 14.05 15.34 5.42
CA ILE A 45 12.58 15.30 5.38
C ILE A 45 12.10 14.80 4.01
N GLN A 46 12.66 15.36 2.93
CA GLN A 46 12.28 14.99 1.57
C GLN A 46 12.61 13.52 1.27
N GLU A 47 13.81 13.06 1.65
CA GLU A 47 14.23 11.67 1.46
C GLU A 47 13.32 10.68 2.21
N LEU A 48 12.96 11.01 3.46
CA LEU A 48 12.06 10.17 4.26
C LEU A 48 10.64 10.12 3.68
N LEU A 49 10.15 11.22 3.12
CA LEU A 49 8.86 11.27 2.43
C LEU A 49 8.88 10.39 1.17
N GLU A 50 9.86 10.57 0.29
CA GLU A 50 9.98 9.81 -0.96
C GLU A 50 10.13 8.31 -0.70
N LYS A 51 11.01 7.92 0.24
CA LYS A 51 11.17 6.52 0.63
C LYS A 51 9.89 5.95 1.24
N GLY A 52 9.19 6.73 2.07
CA GLY A 52 7.92 6.33 2.66
C GLY A 52 6.83 6.08 1.61
N GLU A 53 6.72 6.95 0.61
CA GLU A 53 5.76 6.78 -0.50
C GLU A 53 6.08 5.55 -1.35
N ALA A 54 7.35 5.36 -1.72
CA ALA A 54 7.80 4.20 -2.48
C ALA A 54 7.50 2.88 -1.74
N GLN A 55 7.83 2.82 -0.45
CA GLN A 55 7.64 1.64 0.38
C GLN A 55 6.15 1.32 0.59
N ARG A 56 5.30 2.34 0.74
CA ARG A 56 3.84 2.16 0.78
C ARG A 56 3.29 1.58 -0.51
N LYS A 57 3.76 2.06 -1.66
CA LYS A 57 3.31 1.56 -2.97
C LYS A 57 3.67 0.08 -3.14
N GLU A 58 4.89 -0.29 -2.78
CA GLU A 58 5.37 -1.68 -2.81
C GLU A 58 4.56 -2.58 -1.86
N MET A 59 4.30 -2.11 -0.63
CA MET A 59 3.50 -2.83 0.35
C MET A 59 2.05 -3.04 -0.15
N ASN A 60 1.41 -1.99 -0.67
CA ASN A 60 0.06 -2.08 -1.23
C ASN A 60 -0.01 -3.08 -2.38
N SER A 61 0.99 -3.08 -3.27
CA SER A 61 1.06 -4.05 -4.37
C SER A 61 1.23 -5.48 -3.85
N SER A 62 2.10 -5.69 -2.87
CA SER A 62 2.30 -7.02 -2.26
C SER A 62 1.02 -7.54 -1.58
N ILE A 63 0.32 -6.68 -0.83
CA ILE A 63 -0.96 -7.02 -0.19
C ILE A 63 -2.00 -7.38 -1.26
N HIS A 64 -2.12 -6.57 -2.31
CA HIS A 64 -3.08 -6.83 -3.39
C HIS A 64 -2.80 -8.17 -4.07
N ASN A 65 -1.53 -8.44 -4.43
CA ASN A 65 -1.13 -9.69 -5.04
C ASN A 65 -1.40 -10.89 -4.12
N GLN A 66 -1.18 -10.75 -2.81
CA GLN A 66 -1.44 -11.81 -1.86
C GLN A 66 -2.94 -12.09 -1.73
N LEU A 67 -3.78 -11.04 -1.68
CA LEU A 67 -5.23 -11.18 -1.67
C LEU A 67 -5.75 -11.83 -2.96
N GLU A 68 -5.26 -11.42 -4.13
CA GLU A 68 -5.62 -12.07 -5.40
C GLU A 68 -5.28 -13.56 -5.41
N LYS A 69 -4.09 -13.94 -4.91
CA LYS A 69 -3.69 -15.35 -4.79
C LYS A 69 -4.63 -16.12 -3.87
N MET A 70 -4.95 -15.57 -2.69
CA MET A 70 -5.87 -16.22 -1.75
C MET A 70 -7.26 -16.40 -2.35
N LEU A 71 -7.80 -15.39 -3.04
CA LEU A 71 -9.11 -15.49 -3.70
C LEU A 71 -9.11 -16.56 -4.79
N LYS A 72 -8.02 -16.68 -5.56
CA LYS A 72 -7.85 -17.75 -6.55
C LYS A 72 -7.77 -19.14 -5.89
N GLU A 73 -7.02 -19.29 -4.80
CA GLU A 73 -6.91 -20.55 -4.06
C GLU A 73 -8.25 -20.99 -3.47
N LEU A 74 -9.07 -20.04 -3.01
CA LEU A 74 -10.43 -20.28 -2.52
C LEU A 74 -11.45 -20.47 -3.65
N ASN A 75 -11.03 -20.47 -4.92
CA ASN A 75 -11.88 -20.55 -6.10
C ASN A 75 -13.01 -19.51 -6.11
N VAL A 76 -12.73 -18.30 -5.62
CA VAL A 76 -13.68 -17.19 -5.66
C VAL A 76 -13.79 -16.69 -7.10
N ALA A 77 -15.00 -16.73 -7.65
CA ALA A 77 -15.27 -16.23 -8.99
C ALA A 77 -14.98 -14.73 -9.09
N THR A 78 -14.21 -14.35 -10.11
CA THR A 78 -13.94 -12.94 -10.41
C THR A 78 -15.13 -12.30 -11.13
N LYS A 79 -15.16 -10.97 -11.16
CA LYS A 79 -16.16 -10.24 -11.95
C LYS A 79 -16.12 -10.64 -13.43
N ALA A 80 -14.92 -10.85 -13.97
CA ALA A 80 -14.73 -11.28 -15.36
C ALA A 80 -15.31 -12.69 -15.62
N ASP A 81 -15.19 -13.60 -14.64
CA ASP A 81 -15.81 -14.92 -14.74
C ASP A 81 -17.34 -14.82 -14.79
N ILE A 82 -17.93 -13.95 -13.98
CA ILE A 82 -19.37 -13.69 -13.95
C ILE A 82 -19.84 -13.08 -15.27
N GLU A 83 -19.17 -12.03 -15.76
CA GLU A 83 -19.51 -11.38 -17.04
C GLU A 83 -19.39 -12.37 -18.22
N GLY A 84 -18.39 -13.26 -18.19
CA GLY A 84 -18.25 -14.33 -19.17
C GLY A 84 -19.41 -15.34 -19.14
N LEU A 85 -19.89 -15.68 -17.95
CA LEU A 85 -21.06 -16.55 -17.78
C LEU A 85 -22.35 -15.85 -18.24
N GLU A 86 -22.57 -14.60 -17.89
CA GLU A 86 -23.73 -13.81 -18.31
C GLU A 86 -23.82 -13.71 -19.84
N LYS A 87 -22.68 -13.50 -20.51
CA LYS A 87 -22.63 -13.47 -21.98
C LYS A 87 -22.99 -14.82 -22.58
N ARG A 88 -22.42 -15.92 -22.07
CA ARG A 88 -22.73 -17.28 -22.55
C ARG A 88 -24.19 -17.63 -22.33
N ILE A 89 -24.77 -17.25 -21.19
CA ILE A 89 -26.20 -17.45 -20.90
C ILE A 89 -27.04 -16.67 -21.91
N SER A 90 -26.72 -15.40 -22.16
CA SER A 90 -27.44 -14.57 -23.13
C SER A 90 -27.40 -15.15 -24.56
N GLU A 91 -26.25 -15.67 -24.99
CA GLU A 91 -26.11 -16.35 -26.29
C GLU A 91 -26.95 -17.63 -26.37
N LEU A 92 -26.95 -18.44 -25.31
CA LEU A 92 -27.75 -19.66 -25.24
C LEU A 92 -29.24 -19.36 -25.23
N GLU A 93 -29.69 -18.36 -24.48
CA GLU A 93 -31.08 -17.91 -24.45
C GLU A 93 -31.55 -17.43 -25.83
N ALA A 94 -30.69 -16.73 -26.57
CA ALA A 94 -30.99 -16.31 -27.94
C ALA A 94 -31.13 -17.49 -28.90
N ILE A 95 -30.27 -18.52 -28.77
CA ILE A 95 -30.37 -19.73 -29.59
C ILE A 95 -31.67 -20.49 -29.30
N VAL A 96 -32.01 -20.69 -28.02
CA VAL A 96 -33.22 -21.40 -27.62
C VAL A 96 -34.48 -20.67 -28.12
N LYS A 97 -34.53 -19.34 -28.02
CA LYS A 97 -35.64 -18.54 -28.56
C LYS A 97 -35.82 -18.63 -30.07
N ASN A 98 -34.75 -18.89 -30.83
CA ASN A 98 -34.82 -19.04 -32.28
C ASN A 98 -35.21 -20.46 -32.72
N GLN A 99 -35.32 -21.41 -31.78
CA GLN A 99 -35.75 -22.80 -32.05
C GLN A 99 -37.24 -23.03 -31.76
N GLU A 100 -37.94 -22.07 -31.15
CA GLU A 100 -39.41 -22.00 -31.06
C GLU A 100 -40.01 -21.23 -32.24
#